data_AF-A0A2T1LZM6-F1
#
_entry.id   AF-A0A2T1LZM6-F1
#
_cell.length_a   1.000
_cell.length_b   1.000
_cell.length_c   1.000
_cell.angle_alpha   90.00
_cell.angle_beta   90.00
_cell.angle_gamma   90.00
#
_symmetry.space_group_name_H-M   'P 1'
#
loop_
_entity.id
_entity.type
_entity.pdbx_description
1 polymer ?
#
loop_
_entity_poly.entity_id
_entity_poly.type
_entity_poly.pdbx_seq_one_letter_code
_entity_poly.pdbx_strand_id
1 'polypeptide(L)'
;MLLNYNPLHCYPSAEDLPDSDDTPVDNELQDLIPHLLKDILALIWSERMDWFFGVDMGIYYDPYEPAIIPDGFLSIGVPRIIDSDLRLSYVLWEEQKLPILALEVVSHKRRKEYTKKKDFYQEMGILYYVIYNPLRKRKPRLEVYELQNGKYELLRGEPVWLTEIGLGIGRESGTYMGVPREWLYWYDESGNRHLSPEERIIQGRQEGKLEGKQELILGMLKQKFRQIPLDIEPKIKQLSSSQLDDLALTLLDLSQWEDLRQWLENQFTS
;
A
#
# COMPACT_ATOMS: atom_id res chain seq x y z
N MET A 1 -0.83 17.01 24.27
CA MET A 1 -0.82 16.58 25.69
C MET A 1 -1.52 15.22 25.72
N LEU A 2 -0.80 14.11 25.92
CA LEU A 2 -1.45 12.81 26.10
C LEU A 2 -2.08 12.78 27.49
N LEU A 3 -3.38 12.49 27.57
CA LEU A 3 -4.02 12.24 28.86
C LEU A 3 -3.41 10.99 29.49
N ASN A 4 -3.15 11.05 30.80
CA ASN A 4 -2.74 9.88 31.55
C ASN A 4 -3.99 9.03 31.84
N TYR A 5 -4.29 8.08 30.96
CA TYR A 5 -5.48 7.23 31.10
C TYR A 5 -5.32 6.31 32.31
N ASN A 6 -6.12 6.55 33.35
CA ASN A 6 -6.12 5.73 34.54
C ASN A 6 -7.10 4.56 34.36
N PRO A 7 -6.65 3.29 34.39
CA PRO A 7 -7.53 2.13 34.24
C PRO A 7 -8.58 1.98 35.35
N LEU A 8 -8.47 2.74 36.45
CA LEU A 8 -9.50 2.80 37.51
C LEU A 8 -10.68 3.72 37.18
N HIS A 9 -10.60 4.50 36.10
CA HIS A 9 -11.72 5.32 35.64
C HIS A 9 -12.60 4.53 34.68
N CYS A 10 -13.92 4.63 34.83
CA CYS A 10 -14.88 4.07 33.87
C CYS A 10 -14.99 5.00 32.66
N TYR A 11 -14.07 4.87 31.71
CA TYR A 11 -14.14 5.57 30.43
C TYR A 11 -15.14 4.90 29.48
N PRO A 12 -15.77 5.66 28.56
CA PRO A 12 -16.64 5.07 27.54
C PRO A 12 -15.84 4.11 26.66
N SER A 13 -16.47 3.02 26.23
CA SER A 13 -15.92 2.10 25.25
C SER A 13 -16.18 2.61 23.82
N ALA A 14 -15.58 1.97 22.82
CA ALA A 14 -15.91 2.27 21.42
C ALA A 14 -17.42 2.14 21.09
N GLU A 15 -18.14 1.23 21.76
CA GLU A 15 -19.60 1.04 21.57
C GLU A 15 -20.43 2.21 22.14
N ASP A 16 -19.89 2.94 23.11
CA ASP A 16 -20.57 4.08 23.74
C ASP A 16 -20.36 5.39 22.96
N LEU A 17 -19.51 5.38 21.92
CA LEU A 17 -19.07 6.55 21.18
C LEU A 17 -19.64 6.59 19.76
N PRO A 18 -19.88 7.79 19.20
CA PRO A 18 -20.22 7.92 17.79
C PRO A 18 -19.14 7.32 16.87
N ASP A 19 -19.54 6.50 15.92
CA ASP A 19 -18.68 5.91 14.88
C ASP A 19 -18.82 6.61 13.52
N SER A 20 -19.79 7.52 13.40
CA SER A 20 -20.04 8.41 12.24
C SER A 20 -20.08 9.86 12.70
N ASP A 21 -19.59 10.77 11.86
CA ASP A 21 -19.74 12.22 12.07
C ASP A 21 -20.96 12.82 11.38
N ASP A 22 -21.75 11.99 10.69
CA ASP A 22 -22.93 12.34 9.88
C ASP A 22 -22.67 13.47 8.86
N THR A 23 -21.41 13.69 8.46
CA THR A 23 -21.06 14.67 7.44
C THR A 23 -20.84 14.02 6.08
N PRO A 24 -21.26 14.65 4.98
CA PRO A 24 -20.93 14.16 3.66
C PRO A 24 -19.41 14.21 3.44
N VAL A 25 -18.84 13.12 2.92
CA VAL A 25 -17.47 13.11 2.37
C VAL A 25 -17.30 14.32 1.45
N ASP A 26 -16.30 15.19 1.68
CA ASP A 26 -16.25 16.46 0.93
C ASP A 26 -16.05 16.24 -0.58
N ASN A 27 -15.35 15.17 -0.96
CA ASN A 27 -15.14 14.77 -2.35
C ASN A 27 -14.58 13.34 -2.50
N GLU A 28 -14.80 12.74 -3.67
CA GLU A 28 -14.34 11.39 -4.05
C GLU A 28 -12.84 11.15 -3.82
N LEU A 29 -11.96 12.17 -3.86
CA LEU A 29 -10.53 11.96 -3.65
C LEU A 29 -10.15 11.75 -2.18
N GLN A 30 -10.93 12.32 -1.25
CA GLN A 30 -10.76 12.05 0.17
C GLN A 30 -11.12 10.62 0.53
N ASP A 31 -12.02 10.00 -0.23
CA ASP A 31 -12.35 8.58 -0.09
C ASP A 31 -11.29 7.69 -0.77
N LEU A 32 -11.01 7.92 -2.06
CA LEU A 32 -10.21 6.98 -2.85
C LEU A 32 -8.71 6.92 -2.47
N ILE A 33 -8.11 8.04 -2.07
CA ILE A 33 -6.67 8.10 -1.75
C ILE A 33 -6.30 7.29 -0.51
N PRO A 34 -6.93 7.48 0.66
CA PRO A 34 -6.62 6.69 1.85
C PRO A 34 -6.96 5.21 1.65
N HIS A 35 -8.03 4.88 0.92
CA HIS A 35 -8.35 3.49 0.56
C HIS A 35 -7.24 2.83 -0.29
N LEU A 36 -6.75 3.51 -1.33
CA LEU A 36 -5.62 3.01 -2.13
C LEU A 36 -4.39 2.73 -1.25
N LEU A 37 -4.04 3.65 -0.35
CA LEU A 37 -2.90 3.48 0.55
C LEU A 37 -3.10 2.31 1.52
N LYS A 38 -4.31 2.14 2.06
CA LYS A 38 -4.67 1.01 2.92
C LYS A 38 -4.58 -0.33 2.19
N ASP A 39 -5.09 -0.39 0.96
CA ASP A 39 -5.08 -1.61 0.15
C ASP A 39 -3.65 -2.03 -0.21
N ILE A 40 -2.80 -1.07 -0.58
CA ILE A 40 -1.38 -1.32 -0.83
C ILE A 40 -0.68 -1.80 0.46
N LEU A 41 -0.95 -1.19 1.62
CA LEU A 41 -0.39 -1.69 2.90
C LEU A 41 -0.83 -3.11 3.20
N ALA A 42 -2.11 -3.44 2.97
CA ALA A 42 -2.62 -4.80 3.19
C ALA A 42 -1.87 -5.85 2.33
N LEU A 43 -1.35 -5.44 1.18
CA LEU A 43 -0.52 -6.28 0.31
C LEU A 43 0.95 -6.33 0.75
N ILE A 44 1.55 -5.21 1.16
CA ILE A 44 2.93 -5.16 1.65
C ILE A 44 3.08 -5.94 2.96
N TRP A 45 2.09 -5.80 3.84
CA TRP A 45 2.07 -6.30 5.20
C TRP A 45 1.03 -7.42 5.37
N SER A 46 0.90 -8.30 4.37
CA SER A 46 -0.12 -9.37 4.36
C SER A 46 -0.02 -10.27 5.60
N GLU A 47 1.20 -10.63 5.99
CA GLU A 47 1.51 -11.49 7.14
C GLU A 47 1.68 -10.74 8.46
N ARG A 48 1.67 -9.39 8.42
CA ARG A 48 1.90 -8.55 9.59
C ARG A 48 0.57 -8.26 10.28
N MET A 49 0.53 -8.45 11.61
CA MET A 49 -0.68 -8.33 12.43
C MET A 49 -0.60 -7.23 13.50
N ASP A 50 0.50 -6.49 13.58
CA ASP A 50 0.74 -5.39 14.54
C ASP A 50 0.61 -4.00 13.88
N TRP A 51 -0.43 -3.76 13.09
CA TRP A 51 -0.69 -2.44 12.50
C TRP A 51 -2.18 -2.24 12.20
N PHE A 52 -2.63 -0.98 12.18
CA PHE A 52 -3.98 -0.62 11.78
C PHE A 52 -3.96 0.65 10.93
N PHE A 53 -4.71 0.66 9.82
CA PHE A 53 -4.93 1.86 9.00
C PHE A 53 -6.41 2.22 8.97
N GLY A 54 -6.75 3.33 9.63
CA GLY A 54 -8.08 3.90 9.65
C GLY A 54 -8.30 4.83 8.45
N VAL A 55 -9.51 4.83 7.92
CA VAL A 55 -9.98 5.73 6.85
C VAL A 55 -11.27 6.34 7.33
N ASP A 56 -11.35 7.68 7.32
CA ASP A 56 -12.53 8.43 7.79
C ASP A 56 -13.05 7.96 9.16
N MET A 57 -12.11 7.69 10.08
CA MET A 57 -12.41 7.10 11.39
C MET A 57 -11.99 8.04 12.51
N GLY A 58 -12.88 8.22 13.48
CA GLY A 58 -12.64 9.04 14.66
C GLY A 58 -11.55 8.47 15.57
N ILE A 59 -10.58 9.32 15.92
CA ILE A 59 -9.62 9.11 16.98
C ILE A 59 -10.13 9.81 18.24
N TYR A 60 -10.52 9.03 19.24
CA TYR A 60 -10.94 9.52 20.54
C TYR A 60 -9.73 9.61 21.47
N TYR A 61 -9.36 10.84 21.79
CA TYR A 61 -8.18 11.16 22.61
C TYR A 61 -8.54 11.68 23.99
N ASP A 62 -9.74 12.22 24.17
CA ASP A 62 -10.30 12.65 25.44
C ASP A 62 -11.77 12.19 25.47
N PRO A 63 -12.22 11.49 26.53
CA PRO A 63 -13.59 11.01 26.64
C PRO A 63 -14.66 12.11 26.72
N TYR A 64 -14.25 13.37 26.91
CA TYR A 64 -15.16 14.52 27.02
C TYR A 64 -15.06 15.49 25.84
N GLU A 65 -14.11 15.27 24.92
CA GLU A 65 -13.96 16.08 23.72
C GLU A 65 -14.42 15.31 22.47
N PRO A 66 -14.85 16.00 21.41
CA PRO A 66 -15.12 15.36 20.13
C PRO A 66 -13.87 14.66 19.57
N ALA A 67 -14.07 13.54 18.88
CA ALA A 67 -13.02 12.87 18.13
C ALA A 67 -12.41 13.79 17.06
N ILE A 68 -11.13 13.57 16.76
CA ILE A 68 -10.55 14.07 15.52
C ILE A 68 -10.69 13.01 14.43
N ILE A 69 -11.04 13.44 13.21
CA ILE A 69 -11.27 12.54 12.08
C ILE A 69 -10.30 12.89 10.96
N PRO A 70 -9.21 12.13 10.79
CA PRO A 70 -8.33 12.24 9.64
C PRO A 70 -8.94 11.57 8.41
N ASP A 71 -8.57 12.02 7.20
CA ASP A 71 -8.92 11.28 5.97
C ASP A 71 -8.28 9.88 5.98
N GLY A 72 -7.11 9.74 6.59
CA GLY A 72 -6.56 8.44 6.98
C GLY A 72 -5.49 8.54 8.06
N PHE A 73 -5.22 7.46 8.76
CA PHE A 73 -4.13 7.38 9.73
C PHE A 73 -3.57 5.96 9.84
N LEU A 74 -2.31 5.86 10.27
CA LEU A 74 -1.64 4.59 10.49
C LEU A 74 -1.17 4.48 11.94
N SER A 75 -1.44 3.35 12.57
CA SER A 75 -0.88 2.94 13.86
C SER A 75 -0.07 1.66 13.69
N ILE A 76 1.11 1.61 14.31
CA ILE A 76 1.99 0.43 14.34
C ILE A 76 2.12 -0.04 15.79
N GLY A 77 2.12 -1.35 16.02
CA GLY A 77 2.15 -1.97 17.34
C GLY A 77 0.77 -2.21 17.97
N VAL A 78 -0.31 -2.08 17.19
CA VAL A 78 -1.68 -2.42 17.61
C VAL A 78 -2.21 -3.60 16.80
N PRO A 79 -3.13 -4.44 17.33
CA PRO A 79 -3.66 -5.57 16.58
C PRO A 79 -4.34 -5.12 15.28
N ARG A 80 -4.04 -5.74 14.14
CA ARG A 80 -4.70 -5.42 12.87
C ARG A 80 -6.20 -5.72 12.90
N ILE A 81 -6.54 -6.84 13.52
CA ILE A 81 -7.90 -7.34 13.69
C ILE A 81 -8.10 -7.57 15.19
N ILE A 82 -9.13 -6.96 15.77
CA ILE A 82 -9.47 -7.13 17.19
C ILE A 82 -10.45 -8.29 17.39
N ASP A 83 -11.43 -8.42 16.49
CA ASP A 83 -12.43 -9.50 16.43
C ASP A 83 -13.13 -9.48 15.06
N SER A 84 -14.27 -10.18 14.93
CA SER A 84 -15.09 -10.23 13.71
C SER A 84 -15.86 -8.94 13.40
N ASP A 85 -16.12 -8.11 14.41
CA ASP A 85 -16.91 -6.89 14.30
C ASP A 85 -16.04 -5.68 13.94
N LEU A 86 -14.71 -5.85 14.03
CA LEU A 86 -13.70 -4.86 13.68
C LEU A 86 -13.82 -3.59 14.56
N ARG A 87 -13.05 -2.56 14.22
CA ARG A 87 -13.02 -1.30 14.97
C ARG A 87 -14.13 -0.37 14.54
N LEU A 88 -14.94 0.07 15.51
CA LEU A 88 -15.89 1.18 15.36
C LEU A 88 -15.17 2.54 15.36
N SER A 89 -14.16 2.68 16.23
CA SER A 89 -13.40 3.92 16.40
C SER A 89 -11.99 3.62 16.86
N TYR A 90 -11.10 4.62 16.84
CA TYR A 90 -9.76 4.50 17.39
C TYR A 90 -9.68 5.16 18.76
N VAL A 91 -9.89 4.37 19.81
CA VAL A 91 -10.02 4.85 21.19
C VAL A 91 -8.68 4.77 21.90
N LEU A 92 -8.03 5.91 22.17
CA LEU A 92 -6.65 5.92 22.66
C LEU A 92 -6.45 5.32 24.05
N TRP A 93 -7.46 5.37 24.93
CA TRP A 93 -7.37 4.75 26.25
C TRP A 93 -7.53 3.22 26.21
N GLU A 94 -8.11 2.68 25.14
CA GLU A 94 -8.17 1.23 24.89
C GLU A 94 -6.92 0.75 24.14
N GLU A 95 -6.59 1.44 23.05
CA GLU A 95 -5.45 1.11 22.17
C GLU A 95 -4.09 1.38 22.82
N GLN A 96 -4.02 2.35 23.75
CA GLN A 96 -2.80 2.80 24.43
C GLN A 96 -1.63 3.13 23.48
N LYS A 97 -1.96 3.49 22.23
CA LYS A 97 -1.00 3.78 21.18
C LYS A 97 -1.51 4.91 20.31
N LEU A 98 -0.68 5.93 20.11
CA LEU A 98 -0.97 6.97 19.13
C LEU A 98 -0.74 6.46 17.70
N PRO A 99 -1.53 6.95 16.72
CA PRO A 99 -1.15 6.85 15.33
C PRO A 99 0.24 7.44 15.10
N ILE A 100 1.03 6.73 14.31
CA ILE A 100 2.35 7.20 13.88
C ILE A 100 2.23 8.18 12.71
N LEU A 101 1.16 8.10 11.91
CA LEU A 101 0.93 8.96 10.76
C LEU A 101 -0.53 9.39 10.67
N ALA A 102 -0.76 10.67 10.35
CA ALA A 102 -2.05 11.21 9.92
C ALA A 102 -1.96 11.74 8.48
N LEU A 103 -3.03 11.55 7.71
CA LEU A 103 -3.17 11.93 6.30
C LEU A 103 -4.36 12.86 6.13
N GLU A 104 -4.16 13.94 5.38
CA GLU A 104 -5.22 14.86 4.95
C GLU A 104 -5.14 15.12 3.44
N VAL A 105 -6.24 14.89 2.75
CA VAL A 105 -6.50 15.15 1.34
C VAL A 105 -7.31 16.44 1.21
N VAL A 106 -6.64 17.50 0.82
CA VAL A 106 -7.18 18.86 0.84
C VAL A 106 -7.85 19.24 -0.47
N SER A 107 -9.11 19.70 -0.38
CA SER A 107 -9.79 20.46 -1.44
C SER A 107 -9.89 21.96 -1.08
N HIS A 108 -10.08 22.83 -2.08
CA HIS A 108 -9.90 24.30 -1.97
C HIS A 108 -10.70 25.01 -0.86
N LYS A 109 -11.75 24.40 -0.29
CA LYS A 109 -12.74 25.09 0.56
C LYS A 109 -12.36 25.23 2.04
N ARG A 110 -11.39 24.49 2.57
CA ARG A 110 -11.21 24.36 4.03
C ARG A 110 -9.82 24.71 4.59
N ARG A 111 -9.10 25.67 3.99
CA ARG A 111 -7.72 26.06 4.41
C ARG A 111 -7.50 26.30 5.92
N LYS A 112 -8.46 26.91 6.63
CA LYS A 112 -8.34 27.21 8.07
C LYS A 112 -8.46 25.95 8.94
N GLU A 113 -9.18 24.94 8.47
CA GLU A 113 -9.36 23.67 9.16
C GLU A 113 -8.04 22.89 9.22
N TYR A 114 -7.33 22.82 8.08
CA TYR A 114 -6.04 22.11 8.02
C TYR A 114 -4.95 22.76 8.88
N THR A 115 -4.94 24.09 9.01
CA THR A 115 -4.00 24.74 9.94
C THR A 115 -4.28 24.29 11.38
N LYS A 116 -5.55 24.23 11.80
CA LYS A 116 -5.91 23.75 13.13
C LYS A 116 -5.58 22.28 13.34
N LYS A 117 -5.90 21.41 12.37
CA LYS A 117 -5.58 19.98 12.44
C LYS A 117 -4.06 19.74 12.53
N LYS A 118 -3.25 20.50 11.77
CA LYS A 118 -1.79 20.42 11.87
C LYS A 118 -1.29 20.71 13.29
N ASP A 119 -1.73 21.84 13.87
CA ASP A 119 -1.32 22.23 15.22
C ASP A 119 -1.78 21.18 16.24
N PHE A 120 -3.00 20.66 16.07
CA PHE A 120 -3.56 19.61 16.92
C PHE A 120 -2.75 18.29 16.85
N TYR A 121 -2.46 17.77 15.65
CA TYR A 121 -1.66 16.54 15.49
C TYR A 121 -0.24 16.72 16.06
N GLN A 122 0.34 17.93 15.94
CA GLN A 122 1.62 18.27 16.55
C GLN A 122 1.56 18.21 18.08
N GLU A 123 0.52 18.78 18.67
CA GLU A 123 0.31 18.78 20.13
C GLU A 123 -0.01 17.39 20.68
N MET A 124 -0.70 16.55 19.91
CA MET A 124 -0.94 15.14 20.23
C MET A 124 0.34 14.32 20.25
N GLY A 125 1.29 14.64 19.36
CA GLY A 125 2.53 13.88 19.22
C GLY A 125 2.51 12.86 18.07
N ILE A 126 1.65 13.04 17.05
CA ILE A 126 1.66 12.18 15.87
C ILE A 126 2.95 12.44 15.09
N LEU A 127 3.75 11.40 14.86
CA LEU A 127 5.10 11.55 14.31
C LEU A 127 5.10 12.09 12.88
N TYR A 128 4.27 11.54 12.01
CA TYR A 128 4.20 11.94 10.61
C TYR A 128 2.88 12.60 10.26
N TYR A 129 2.94 13.73 9.56
CA TYR A 129 1.76 14.40 9.04
C TYR A 129 1.87 14.59 7.53
N VAL A 130 1.00 13.92 6.79
CA VAL A 130 0.97 13.92 5.33
C VAL A 130 -0.19 14.77 4.84
N ILE A 131 0.11 15.73 3.98
CA ILE A 131 -0.89 16.59 3.32
C ILE A 131 -0.77 16.40 1.82
N TYR A 132 -1.86 15.96 1.19
CA TYR A 132 -1.97 15.92 -0.26
C TYR A 132 -3.02 16.91 -0.75
N ASN A 133 -2.67 17.73 -1.72
CA ASN A 133 -3.58 18.68 -2.34
C ASN A 133 -3.38 18.67 -3.86
N PRO A 134 -4.25 17.94 -4.59
CA PRO A 134 -4.11 17.78 -6.05
C PRO A 134 -4.31 19.10 -6.81
N LEU A 135 -4.98 20.09 -6.19
CA LEU A 135 -5.36 21.35 -6.83
C LEU A 135 -4.28 22.44 -6.71
N ARG A 136 -3.20 22.20 -5.94
CA ARG A 136 -2.11 23.17 -5.82
C ARG A 136 -1.40 23.36 -7.15
N LYS A 137 -1.25 24.64 -7.54
CA LYS A 137 -0.52 25.09 -8.74
C LYS A 137 0.86 25.68 -8.45
N ARG A 138 1.04 26.29 -7.26
CA ARG A 138 2.26 27.06 -6.90
C ARG A 138 3.08 26.44 -5.77
N LYS A 139 2.46 25.60 -4.94
CA LYS A 139 3.09 24.89 -3.83
C LYS A 139 3.18 23.40 -4.17
N PRO A 140 4.10 22.63 -3.54
CA PRO A 140 4.12 21.18 -3.65
C PRO A 140 2.74 20.59 -3.35
N ARG A 141 2.33 19.61 -4.16
CA ARG A 141 1.05 18.89 -3.98
C ARG A 141 1.10 17.92 -2.81
N LEU A 142 2.27 17.37 -2.51
CA LEU A 142 2.53 16.55 -1.33
C LEU A 142 3.44 17.33 -0.38
N GLU A 143 3.05 17.41 0.89
CA GLU A 143 3.88 17.87 2.00
C GLU A 143 3.89 16.78 3.06
N VAL A 144 5.08 16.41 3.54
CA VAL A 144 5.24 15.41 4.60
C VAL A 144 6.03 16.07 5.70
N TYR A 145 5.47 16.10 6.90
CA TYR A 145 6.12 16.63 8.09
C TYR A 145 6.48 15.51 9.05
N GLU A 146 7.60 15.67 9.73
CA GLU A 146 8.03 14.82 10.83
C GLU A 146 8.06 15.65 12.12
N LEU A 147 7.58 15.09 13.22
CA LEU A 147 7.60 15.72 14.52
C LEU A 147 9.00 15.59 15.15
N GLN A 148 9.75 16.68 15.17
CA GLN A 148 11.06 16.76 15.80
C GLN A 148 11.05 17.79 16.92
N ASN A 149 11.48 17.39 18.12
CA ASN A 149 11.53 18.28 19.29
C ASN A 149 10.20 19.02 19.57
N GLY A 150 9.07 18.33 19.36
CA GLY A 150 7.72 18.87 19.56
C GLY A 150 7.23 19.83 18.48
N LYS A 151 7.92 19.94 17.33
CA LYS A 151 7.50 20.76 16.19
C LYS A 151 7.59 19.99 14.88
N TYR A 152 6.64 20.24 13.99
CA TYR A 152 6.65 19.65 12.66
C TYR A 152 7.67 20.32 11.75
N GLU A 153 8.63 19.53 11.27
CA GLU A 153 9.60 19.91 10.26
C GLU A 153 9.24 19.28 8.91
N LEU A 154 9.34 20.05 7.83
CA LEU A 154 9.02 19.57 6.48
C LEU A 154 10.15 18.68 5.96
N LEU A 155 9.83 17.43 5.65
CA LEU A 155 10.74 16.50 4.98
C LEU A 155 10.86 16.82 3.50
N ARG A 156 12.04 16.55 2.94
CA ARG A 156 12.36 16.74 1.51
C ARG A 156 12.51 15.38 0.83
N GLY A 157 12.17 15.33 -0.45
CA GLY A 157 12.26 14.12 -1.28
C GLY A 157 10.95 13.83 -1.98
N GLU A 158 11.02 12.99 -3.01
CA GLU A 158 9.86 12.37 -3.65
C GLU A 158 10.33 11.07 -4.32
N PRO A 159 10.07 9.89 -3.73
CA PRO A 159 9.30 9.68 -2.49
C PRO A 159 10.00 10.23 -1.23
N VAL A 160 9.21 10.51 -0.20
CA VAL A 160 9.71 10.86 1.14
C VAL A 160 9.79 9.58 1.96
N TRP A 161 10.99 9.23 2.44
CA TRP A 161 11.21 8.06 3.28
C TRP A 161 10.76 8.31 4.72
N LEU A 162 9.97 7.39 5.29
CA LEU A 162 9.46 7.46 6.66
C LEU A 162 10.13 6.35 7.49
N THR A 163 11.21 6.71 8.19
CA THR A 163 12.15 5.76 8.80
C THR A 163 11.46 4.75 9.74
N GLU A 164 10.60 5.22 10.64
CA GLU A 164 9.92 4.38 11.64
C GLU A 164 8.81 3.51 11.05
N ILE A 165 8.34 3.83 9.84
CA ILE A 165 7.36 3.03 9.09
C ILE A 165 8.08 2.00 8.21
N GLY A 166 9.30 2.31 7.76
CA GLY A 166 10.07 1.47 6.83
C GLY A 166 9.52 1.50 5.41
N LEU A 167 8.82 2.57 5.04
CA LEU A 167 8.24 2.80 3.71
C LEU A 167 8.41 4.26 3.30
N GLY A 168 8.52 4.51 2.00
CA GLY A 168 8.43 5.84 1.41
C GLY A 168 6.99 6.17 1.02
N ILE A 169 6.65 7.46 0.98
CA ILE A 169 5.38 7.95 0.44
C ILE A 169 5.64 8.99 -0.65
N GLY A 170 4.93 8.89 -1.77
CA GLY A 170 5.19 9.74 -2.93
C GLY A 170 4.04 9.77 -3.92
N ARG A 171 4.14 10.67 -4.90
CA ARG A 171 3.16 10.83 -5.98
C ARG A 171 3.63 10.14 -7.25
N GLU A 172 2.74 9.41 -7.90
CA GLU A 172 2.98 8.88 -9.25
C GLU A 172 1.69 8.88 -10.06
N SER A 173 1.81 8.95 -11.39
CA SER A 173 0.69 8.73 -12.29
C SER A 173 0.37 7.24 -12.36
N GLY A 174 -0.87 6.89 -12.12
CA GLY A 174 -1.34 5.51 -12.20
C GLY A 174 -2.84 5.44 -12.43
N THR A 175 -3.37 4.22 -12.45
CA THR A 175 -4.79 3.95 -12.60
C THR A 175 -5.27 3.16 -11.40
N TYR A 176 -6.24 3.70 -10.68
CA TYR A 176 -6.91 3.04 -9.56
C TYR A 176 -8.41 3.14 -9.78
N MET A 177 -9.15 2.04 -9.60
CA MET A 177 -10.59 1.99 -9.90
C MET A 177 -10.95 2.49 -11.31
N GLY A 178 -10.05 2.29 -12.29
CA GLY A 178 -10.24 2.73 -13.68
C GLY A 178 -10.01 4.23 -13.94
N VAL A 179 -9.56 5.00 -12.95
CA VAL A 179 -9.33 6.45 -13.07
C VAL A 179 -7.83 6.74 -13.22
N PRO A 180 -7.37 7.17 -14.42
CA PRO A 180 -5.98 7.54 -14.64
C PRO A 180 -5.68 8.94 -14.11
N ARG A 181 -4.82 9.05 -13.09
CA ARG A 181 -4.40 10.33 -12.51
C ARG A 181 -3.15 10.19 -11.65
N GLU A 182 -2.69 11.32 -11.10
CA GLU A 182 -1.71 11.32 -10.01
C GLU A 182 -2.38 10.80 -8.73
N TRP A 183 -1.77 9.78 -8.12
CA TRP A 183 -2.17 9.16 -6.87
C TRP A 183 -1.02 9.19 -5.85
N LEU A 184 -1.31 8.80 -4.61
CA LEU A 184 -0.29 8.51 -3.61
C LEU A 184 -0.04 7.00 -3.53
N TYR A 185 1.23 6.64 -3.36
CA TYR A 185 1.67 5.27 -3.21
C TYR A 185 2.71 5.13 -2.11
N TRP A 186 2.86 3.90 -1.64
CA TRP A 186 3.99 3.47 -0.81
C TRP A 186 5.17 3.06 -1.70
N TYR A 187 6.38 3.26 -1.21
CA TYR A 187 7.63 2.96 -1.89
C TYR A 187 8.54 2.12 -1.00
N ASP A 188 9.35 1.26 -1.61
CA ASP A 188 10.42 0.53 -0.92
C ASP A 188 11.67 1.42 -0.69
N GLU A 189 12.67 0.88 0.01
CA GLU A 189 13.91 1.59 0.34
C GLU A 189 14.75 1.97 -0.89
N SER A 190 14.54 1.26 -2.01
CA SER A 190 15.19 1.56 -3.30
C SER A 190 14.43 2.64 -4.09
N GLY A 191 13.30 3.13 -3.58
CA GLY A 191 12.46 4.12 -4.25
C GLY A 191 11.57 3.51 -5.32
N ASN A 192 11.33 2.19 -5.33
CA ASN A 192 10.36 1.58 -6.22
C ASN A 192 8.96 1.66 -5.62
N ARG A 193 8.00 2.05 -6.46
CA ARG A 193 6.60 2.11 -6.09
C ARG A 193 6.02 0.72 -5.87
N HIS A 194 5.28 0.54 -4.78
CA HIS A 194 4.45 -0.64 -4.59
C HIS A 194 3.18 -0.56 -5.46
N LEU A 195 2.91 -1.67 -6.15
CA LEU A 195 1.77 -1.81 -7.04
C LEU A 195 0.43 -1.79 -6.30
N SER A 196 -0.59 -1.22 -6.95
CA SER A 196 -1.98 -1.32 -6.50
C SER A 196 -2.49 -2.77 -6.58
N PRO A 197 -3.61 -3.10 -5.91
CA PRO A 197 -4.24 -4.41 -6.05
C PRO A 197 -4.52 -4.80 -7.50
N GLU A 198 -5.03 -3.88 -8.33
CA GLU A 198 -5.33 -4.17 -9.74
C GLU A 198 -4.07 -4.42 -10.55
N GLU A 199 -3.02 -3.63 -10.32
CA GLU A 199 -1.71 -3.84 -10.96
C GLU A 199 -1.12 -5.19 -10.57
N ARG A 200 -1.22 -5.60 -9.30
CA ARG A 200 -0.79 -6.94 -8.84
C ARG A 200 -1.62 -8.07 -9.47
N ILE A 201 -2.92 -7.89 -9.63
CA ILE A 201 -3.76 -8.89 -10.32
C ILE A 201 -3.34 -9.03 -11.79
N ILE A 202 -3.06 -7.93 -12.48
CA ILE A 202 -2.60 -7.95 -13.86
C ILE A 202 -1.24 -8.65 -13.95
N GLN A 203 -0.30 -8.30 -13.08
CA GLN A 203 1.02 -8.94 -13.00
C GLN A 203 0.88 -10.44 -12.74
N GLY A 204 0.13 -10.85 -11.72
CA GLY A 204 -0.07 -12.26 -11.38
C GLY A 204 -0.73 -13.06 -12.49
N ARG A 205 -1.63 -12.45 -13.29
CA ARG A 205 -2.19 -13.11 -14.50
C ARG A 205 -1.14 -13.31 -15.58
N GLN A 206 -0.23 -12.36 -15.76
CA GLN A 206 0.85 -12.48 -16.75
C GLN A 206 1.87 -13.53 -16.31
N GLU A 207 2.26 -13.52 -15.03
CA GLU A 207 3.16 -14.50 -14.42
C GLU A 207 2.56 -15.90 -14.48
N GLY A 208 1.32 -16.10 -14.02
CA GLY A 208 0.66 -17.40 -14.08
C GLY A 208 0.47 -17.93 -15.50
N LYS A 209 0.22 -17.06 -16.50
CA LYS A 209 0.20 -17.47 -17.91
C LYS A 209 1.59 -17.92 -18.39
N LEU A 210 2.65 -17.23 -17.97
CA LEU A 210 4.02 -17.57 -18.31
C LEU A 210 4.42 -18.92 -17.68
N GLU A 211 4.20 -19.08 -16.38
CA GLU A 211 4.47 -20.31 -15.63
C GLU A 211 3.70 -21.50 -16.21
N GLY A 212 2.40 -21.34 -16.49
CA GLY A 212 1.60 -22.40 -17.09
C GLY A 212 2.12 -22.83 -18.48
N LYS A 213 2.64 -21.89 -19.29
CA LYS A 213 3.29 -22.22 -20.57
C LYS A 213 4.59 -23.00 -20.36
N GLN A 214 5.41 -22.57 -19.40
CA GLN A 214 6.67 -23.26 -19.07
C GLN A 214 6.40 -24.69 -18.59
N GLU A 215 5.45 -24.88 -17.68
CA GLU A 215 5.05 -26.19 -17.17
C GLU A 215 4.50 -27.10 -18.29
N LEU A 216 3.67 -26.56 -19.19
CA LEU A 216 3.15 -27.31 -20.32
C LEU A 216 4.27 -27.78 -21.26
N ILE A 217 5.22 -26.90 -21.61
CA ILE A 217 6.36 -27.24 -22.46
C ILE A 217 7.24 -28.31 -21.80
N LEU A 218 7.55 -28.16 -20.51
CA LEU A 218 8.31 -29.16 -19.76
C LEU A 218 7.57 -30.50 -19.72
N GLY A 219 6.25 -30.48 -19.53
CA GLY A 219 5.40 -31.68 -19.62
C GLY A 219 5.47 -32.36 -20.98
N MET A 220 5.36 -31.59 -22.07
CA MET A 220 5.47 -32.09 -23.45
C MET A 220 6.85 -32.68 -23.73
N LEU A 221 7.92 -31.99 -23.33
CA LEU A 221 9.30 -32.46 -23.45
C LEU A 221 9.52 -33.78 -22.69
N LYS A 222 9.02 -33.87 -21.46
CA LYS A 222 9.08 -35.10 -20.65
C LYS A 222 8.31 -36.23 -21.32
N GLN A 223 7.14 -35.97 -21.91
CA GLN A 223 6.36 -36.99 -22.59
C GLN A 223 7.06 -37.47 -23.88
N LYS A 224 7.63 -36.56 -24.65
CA LYS A 224 8.28 -36.85 -25.94
C LYS A 224 9.61 -37.57 -25.77
N PHE A 225 10.47 -37.07 -24.89
CA PHE A 225 11.85 -37.53 -24.75
C PHE A 225 12.13 -38.33 -23.47
N ARG A 226 11.10 -38.57 -22.64
CA ARG A 226 11.12 -39.31 -21.36
C ARG A 226 11.89 -38.64 -20.23
N GLN A 227 13.12 -38.21 -20.48
CA GLN A 227 14.00 -37.64 -19.48
C GLN A 227 14.58 -36.30 -19.96
N ILE A 228 14.29 -35.23 -19.21
CA ILE A 228 14.76 -33.88 -19.50
C ILE A 228 16.20 -33.73 -18.98
N PRO A 229 17.17 -33.33 -19.81
CA PRO A 229 18.51 -32.97 -19.35
C PRO A 229 18.48 -31.78 -18.37
N LEU A 230 19.35 -31.81 -17.36
CA LEU A 230 19.37 -30.81 -16.28
C LEU A 230 19.58 -29.36 -16.76
N ASP A 231 20.20 -29.17 -17.92
CA ASP A 231 20.48 -27.86 -18.50
C ASP A 231 19.28 -27.23 -19.23
N ILE A 232 18.23 -28.00 -19.52
CA ILE A 232 17.10 -27.53 -20.33
C ILE A 232 16.08 -26.75 -19.51
N GLU A 233 15.69 -27.25 -18.33
CA GLU A 233 14.65 -26.60 -17.52
C GLU A 233 14.97 -25.12 -17.17
N PRO A 234 16.20 -24.78 -16.73
CA PRO A 234 16.56 -23.39 -16.48
C PRO A 234 16.46 -22.51 -17.72
N LYS A 235 16.81 -23.03 -18.91
CA LYS A 235 16.72 -22.29 -20.18
C LYS A 235 15.26 -22.03 -20.55
N ILE A 236 14.36 -23.01 -20.38
CA ILE A 236 12.93 -22.83 -20.62
C ILE A 236 12.34 -21.77 -19.69
N LYS A 237 12.74 -21.77 -18.42
CA LYS A 237 12.27 -20.78 -17.42
C LYS A 237 12.71 -19.35 -17.73
N GLN A 238 13.73 -19.15 -18.56
CA GLN A 238 14.20 -17.83 -18.99
C GLN A 238 13.51 -17.33 -20.27
N LEU A 239 12.77 -18.18 -20.97
CA LEU A 239 12.08 -17.79 -22.21
C LEU A 239 10.91 -16.85 -21.92
N SER A 240 10.77 -15.86 -22.79
CA SER A 240 9.60 -14.98 -22.83
C SER A 240 8.33 -15.72 -23.25
N SER A 241 7.17 -15.12 -22.99
CA SER A 241 5.86 -15.68 -23.33
C SER A 241 5.71 -16.01 -24.82
N SER A 242 6.28 -15.19 -25.72
CA SER A 242 6.24 -15.42 -27.18
C SER A 242 7.20 -16.52 -27.62
N GLN A 243 8.39 -16.61 -27.01
CA GLN A 243 9.33 -17.69 -27.30
C GLN A 243 8.78 -19.06 -26.88
N LEU A 244 8.05 -19.11 -25.76
CA LEU A 244 7.35 -20.33 -25.34
C LEU A 244 6.24 -20.72 -26.33
N ASP A 245 5.51 -19.75 -26.90
CA ASP A 245 4.49 -20.04 -27.93
C ASP A 245 5.14 -20.63 -29.20
N ASP A 246 6.27 -20.05 -29.66
CA ASP A 246 7.01 -20.55 -30.82
C ASP A 246 7.61 -21.95 -30.58
N LEU A 247 8.17 -22.16 -29.39
CA LEU A 247 8.67 -23.47 -28.98
C LEU A 247 7.55 -24.53 -28.93
N ALA A 248 6.36 -24.16 -28.44
CA ALA A 248 5.22 -25.08 -28.40
C ALA A 248 4.82 -25.58 -29.81
N LEU A 249 4.92 -24.73 -30.83
CA LEU A 249 4.66 -25.11 -32.22
C LEU A 249 5.81 -25.94 -32.80
N THR A 250 7.05 -25.50 -32.58
CA THR A 250 8.26 -26.13 -33.11
C THR A 250 8.50 -27.51 -32.50
N LEU A 251 8.03 -27.73 -31.26
CA LEU A 251 8.14 -28.98 -30.53
C LEU A 251 7.61 -30.20 -31.30
N LEU A 252 6.64 -29.99 -32.19
CA LEU A 252 6.09 -31.05 -33.03
C LEU A 252 7.15 -31.63 -33.98
N ASP A 253 8.03 -30.78 -34.52
CA ASP A 253 9.02 -31.13 -35.53
C ASP A 253 10.37 -31.59 -34.94
N LEU A 254 10.65 -31.26 -33.68
CA LEU A 254 11.88 -31.68 -32.99
C LEU A 254 11.94 -33.21 -32.87
N SER A 255 13.06 -33.84 -33.24
CA SER A 255 13.23 -35.29 -33.21
C SER A 255 14.23 -35.75 -32.15
N GLN A 256 15.16 -34.88 -31.76
CA GLN A 256 16.20 -35.14 -30.77
C GLN A 256 16.50 -33.91 -29.92
N TRP A 257 17.18 -34.11 -28.78
CA TRP A 257 17.57 -33.02 -27.88
C TRP A 257 18.48 -31.97 -28.53
N GLU A 258 19.29 -32.37 -29.51
CA GLU A 258 20.19 -31.45 -30.20
C GLU A 258 19.44 -30.39 -31.02
N ASP A 259 18.28 -30.75 -31.61
CA ASP A 259 17.42 -29.82 -32.34
C ASP A 259 16.90 -28.73 -31.37
N LEU A 260 16.51 -29.13 -30.15
CA LEU A 260 16.07 -28.18 -29.12
C LEU A 260 17.21 -27.28 -28.65
N ARG A 261 18.41 -27.83 -28.48
CA ARG A 261 19.58 -27.04 -28.05
C ARG A 261 19.91 -25.96 -29.06
N GLN A 262 19.93 -26.31 -30.35
CA GLN A 262 20.15 -25.34 -31.43
C GLN A 262 19.06 -24.28 -31.45
N TRP A 263 17.79 -24.68 -31.29
CA TRP A 263 16.70 -23.71 -31.20
C TRP A 263 16.88 -22.75 -30.01
N LEU A 264 17.21 -23.27 -28.82
CA LEU A 264 17.43 -22.47 -27.62
C LEU A 264 18.63 -21.53 -27.77
N GLU A 265 19.74 -21.98 -28.36
CA GLU A 265 20.91 -21.13 -28.60
C GLU A 265 20.55 -19.91 -29.44
N ASN A 266 19.76 -20.09 -30.50
CA ASN A 266 19.30 -18.99 -31.36
C ASN A 266 18.45 -17.95 -30.61
N GLN A 267 17.80 -18.33 -29.50
CA GLN A 267 16.98 -17.41 -28.70
C GLN A 267 17.78 -16.48 -27.77
N PHE A 268 19.03 -16.83 -27.44
CA PHE A 268 19.86 -16.09 -26.48
C PHE A 268 21.06 -15.38 -27.12
N THR A 269 21.29 -15.58 -28.43
CA THR A 269 22.36 -14.92 -29.20
C THR A 269 21.90 -13.69 -29.99
N SER A 270 20.67 -13.19 -29.77
CA SER A 270 20.13 -11.98 -30.42
C SER A 270 19.93 -10.83 -29.45
#